data_AF-A0A533WAT8-F1
#
_entry.id   AF-A0A533WAT8-F1
#
_cell.length_a   1.000
_cell.length_b   1.000
_cell.length_c   1.000
_cell.angle_alpha   90.00
_cell.angle_beta   90.00
_cell.angle_gamma   90.00
#
_symmetry.space_group_name_H-M   'P 1'
#
loop_
_entity.id
_entity.type
_entity.pdbx_description
1 polymer ?
#
loop_
_entity_poly.entity_id
_entity_poly.type
_entity_poly.pdbx_seq_one_letter_code
_entity_poly.pdbx_strand_id
1 'polypeptide(L)'
;MSTELTQMKCVPCRGGEPTLTDAEMADVLPSVRDWSVVERGDGIKRLERIFKFKNFAEALSFADGVGQIAEEEGHHPAILTEWGRVTVT
;
A
#
# COMPACT_ATOMS: atom_id res chain seq x y z
N MET A 1 10.96 -17.21 -3.18
CA MET A 1 11.64 -16.01 -2.64
C MET A 1 10.58 -15.24 -1.84
N SER A 2 10.28 -15.63 -0.60
CA SER A 2 9.11 -15.14 0.15
C SER A 2 9.46 -14.32 1.39
N THR A 3 10.68 -13.80 1.42
CA THR A 3 11.33 -13.06 2.49
C THR A 3 12.27 -12.13 1.71
N GLU A 4 12.17 -10.79 1.69
CA GLU A 4 12.01 -9.87 2.82
C GLU A 4 11.58 -8.45 2.38
N LEU A 5 10.38 -8.24 1.79
CA LEU A 5 9.90 -6.86 1.54
C LEU A 5 9.86 -6.03 2.84
N THR A 6 9.59 -6.70 3.96
CA THR A 6 9.57 -6.12 5.31
C THR A 6 10.94 -5.76 5.88
N GLN A 7 12.07 -6.23 5.30
CA GLN A 7 13.41 -5.77 5.70
C GLN A 7 13.97 -4.69 4.79
N MET A 8 13.30 -4.40 3.67
CA MET A 8 13.68 -3.29 2.82
C MET A 8 13.31 -1.99 3.53
N LYS A 9 14.21 -1.02 3.51
CA LYS A 9 13.92 0.33 3.98
C LYS A 9 13.45 1.18 2.82
N CYS A 10 12.32 1.85 2.99
CA CYS A 10 11.87 2.80 2.00
C CYS A 10 12.86 3.97 1.95
N VAL A 11 13.30 4.32 0.74
CA VAL A 11 14.04 5.56 0.52
C VAL A 11 13.03 6.56 -0.05
N PRO A 12 12.88 7.75 0.56
CA PRO A 12 11.92 8.73 0.09
C PRO A 12 12.11 9.04 -1.40
N CYS A 13 11.07 8.78 -2.19
CA CYS A 13 11.09 9.07 -3.63
C CYS A 13 11.25 10.58 -3.83
N ARG A 14 12.28 10.99 -4.59
CA ARG A 14 12.52 12.42 -4.90
C ARG A 14 11.68 12.94 -6.07
N GLY A 15 10.72 12.15 -6.55
CA GLY A 15 9.96 12.39 -7.77
C GLY A 15 10.81 12.09 -9.02
N GLY A 16 10.20 11.43 -10.02
CA GLY A 16 10.90 11.04 -11.26
C GLY A 16 11.68 9.73 -11.16
N GLU A 17 11.62 9.02 -10.03
CA GLU A 17 12.08 7.64 -9.94
C GLU A 17 11.30 6.75 -10.93
N PRO A 18 11.96 5.81 -11.61
CA PRO A 18 11.30 4.93 -12.56
C PRO A 18 10.25 4.07 -11.86
N THR A 19 9.09 3.92 -12.49
CA THR A 19 8.10 2.93 -12.08
C THR A 19 8.58 1.54 -12.43
N LEU A 20 8.11 0.53 -11.69
CA LEU A 20 8.31 -0.87 -12.09
C LEU A 20 7.75 -1.11 -13.49
N THR A 21 8.49 -1.87 -14.29
CA THR A 21 8.04 -2.41 -15.57
C THR A 21 7.00 -3.51 -15.35
N ASP A 22 6.25 -3.87 -16.40
CA ASP A 22 5.26 -4.96 -16.32
C ASP A 22 5.90 -6.31 -15.94
N ALA A 23 7.15 -6.56 -16.35
CA ALA A 23 7.90 -7.75 -15.97
C ALA A 23 8.29 -7.74 -14.48
N GLU A 24 8.85 -6.63 -13.99
CA GLU A 24 9.21 -6.49 -12.57
C GLU A 24 7.98 -6.57 -11.66
N MET A 25 6.84 -5.99 -12.09
CA MET A 25 5.57 -6.14 -11.37
C MET A 25 5.13 -7.60 -11.30
N ALA A 26 5.20 -8.35 -12.41
CA ALA A 26 4.83 -9.76 -12.42
C ALA A 26 5.67 -10.62 -11.45
N ASP A 27 6.94 -10.25 -11.25
CA ASP A 27 7.84 -10.94 -10.32
C ASP A 27 7.52 -10.65 -8.84
N VAL A 28 7.15 -9.41 -8.50
CA VAL A 28 6.96 -9.00 -7.10
C VAL A 28 5.50 -9.11 -6.62
N LEU A 29 4.50 -8.99 -7.49
CA LEU A 29 3.08 -9.06 -7.11
C LEU A 29 2.71 -10.33 -6.30
N PRO A 30 3.26 -11.53 -6.57
CA PRO A 30 2.98 -12.71 -5.77
C PRO A 30 3.35 -12.58 -4.28
N SER A 31 4.27 -11.67 -3.92
CA SER A 31 4.70 -11.42 -2.53
C SER A 31 3.71 -10.57 -1.72
N VAL A 32 2.84 -9.81 -2.39
CA VAL A 32 1.83 -8.93 -1.78
C VAL A 32 0.42 -9.45 -2.06
N ARG A 33 0.12 -10.63 -1.50
CA ARG A 33 -1.18 -11.29 -1.69
C ARG A 33 -2.33 -10.38 -1.25
N ASP A 34 -3.42 -10.42 -2.00
CA ASP A 34 -4.65 -9.62 -1.85
C ASP A 34 -4.54 -8.12 -2.23
N TRP A 35 -3.38 -7.66 -2.68
CA TRP A 35 -3.25 -6.33 -3.30
C TRP A 35 -3.58 -6.41 -4.79
N SER A 36 -4.25 -5.38 -5.30
CA SER A 36 -4.60 -5.24 -6.71
C SER A 36 -3.83 -4.10 -7.35
N VAL A 37 -3.40 -4.25 -8.59
CA VAL A 37 -2.91 -3.12 -9.37
C VAL A 37 -4.10 -2.37 -9.95
N VAL A 38 -4.18 -1.08 -9.65
CA VAL A 38 -5.23 -0.21 -10.14
C VAL A 38 -4.65 0.97 -10.91
N GLU A 39 -5.36 1.41 -11.94
CA GLU A 39 -5.02 2.59 -12.72
C GLU A 39 -6.18 3.58 -12.62
N ARG A 40 -5.86 4.86 -12.50
CA ARG A 40 -6.83 5.96 -12.45
C ARG A 40 -6.60 6.87 -13.67
N GLY A 41 -7.37 7.94 -13.80
CA GLY A 41 -7.34 8.83 -14.98
C GLY A 41 -6.01 9.55 -15.26
N ASP A 42 -4.99 9.39 -14.40
CA ASP A 42 -3.64 9.92 -14.58
C ASP A 42 -2.65 8.93 -15.22
N GLY A 43 -3.08 7.71 -15.52
CA GLY A 43 -2.26 6.67 -16.16
C GLY A 43 -1.20 6.06 -15.24
N ILE A 44 -1.23 6.34 -13.93
CA ILE A 44 -0.25 5.81 -12.97
C ILE A 44 -0.85 4.57 -12.28
N LYS A 45 -0.19 3.42 -12.46
CA LYS A 45 -0.51 2.17 -11.77
C LYS A 45 -0.13 2.27 -10.29
N ARG A 46 -1.02 1.82 -9.41
CA ARG A 46 -0.88 1.83 -7.94
C ARG A 46 -1.33 0.50 -7.36
N LEU A 47 -0.80 0.14 -6.19
CA LEU A 47 -1.33 -0.98 -5.42
C LEU A 47 -2.52 -0.49 -4.59
N GLU A 48 -3.61 -1.25 -4.56
CA GLU A 48 -4.76 -0.97 -3.71
C GLU A 48 -5.18 -2.23 -2.97
N ARG A 49 -5.50 -2.09 -1.68
CA ARG A 49 -6.10 -3.16 -0.88
C ARG A 49 -7.20 -2.62 0.00
N ILE A 50 -8.27 -3.41 0.09
CA ILE A 50 -9.42 -3.16 0.96
C ILE A 50 -9.38 -4.11 2.15
N PHE A 51 -9.31 -3.55 3.35
CA PHE A 51 -9.42 -4.25 4.63
C PHE A 51 -10.84 -4.08 5.19
N LYS A 52 -11.44 -5.16 5.70
CA LYS A 52 -12.83 -5.17 6.22
C LYS A 52 -12.84 -5.34 7.74
N PHE A 53 -13.71 -4.60 8.41
CA PHE A 53 -13.85 -4.57 9.87
C PHE A 53 -15.33 -4.60 10.27
N LYS A 54 -15.62 -4.89 11.55
CA LYS A 54 -17.02 -4.99 12.02
C LYS A 54 -17.65 -3.63 12.26
N ASN A 55 -16.85 -2.60 12.56
CA ASN A 55 -17.31 -1.28 12.94
C ASN A 55 -16.26 -0.21 12.59
N PHE A 56 -16.60 1.07 12.79
CA PHE A 56 -15.70 2.18 12.50
C PHE A 56 -14.51 2.27 13.47
N ALA A 57 -14.68 1.90 14.74
CA ALA A 57 -13.60 1.98 15.73
C ALA A 57 -12.44 1.03 15.40
N GLU A 58 -12.75 -0.20 14.98
CA GLU A 58 -11.76 -1.18 14.50
C GLU A 58 -11.06 -0.68 13.21
N ALA A 59 -11.82 -0.13 12.26
CA ALA A 59 -11.26 0.43 11.03
C ALA A 59 -10.31 1.62 11.32
N LEU A 60 -10.70 2.51 12.23
CA LEU A 60 -9.87 3.65 12.64
C LEU A 60 -8.59 3.19 13.35
N SER A 61 -8.68 2.22 14.26
CA SER A 61 -7.52 1.67 14.94
C SER A 61 -6.53 1.01 13.97
N PHE A 62 -7.02 0.33 12.94
CA PHE A 62 -6.17 -0.21 11.89
C PHE A 62 -5.48 0.89 11.10
N ALA A 63 -6.22 1.93 10.68
CA ALA A 63 -5.66 3.06 9.94
C ALA A 63 -4.58 3.80 10.72
N ASP A 64 -4.77 3.98 12.03
CA ASP A 64 -3.76 4.58 12.92
C ASP A 64 -2.46 3.76 12.94
N GLY A 65 -2.56 2.43 13.04
CA GLY A 65 -1.39 1.54 12.97
C GLY A 65 -0.65 1.62 11.63
N VAL A 66 -1.38 1.72 10.51
CA VAL A 66 -0.75 1.95 9.20
C VAL A 66 -0.06 3.31 9.16
N GLY A 67 -0.66 4.35 9.73
CA GLY A 67 -0.07 5.68 9.82
C GLY A 67 1.23 5.71 10.62
N GLN A 68 1.30 5.02 11.75
CA GLN A 68 2.52 4.92 12.55
C GLN A 68 3.67 4.27 11.76
N ILE A 69 3.40 3.18 11.04
CA ILE A 69 4.38 2.51 10.18
C ILE A 69 4.82 3.44 9.03
N ALA A 70 3.89 4.20 8.44
CA ALA A 70 4.18 5.14 7.37
C ALA A 70 5.16 6.25 7.81
N GLU A 71 5.02 6.77 9.03
CA GLU A 71 5.94 7.76 9.61
C GLU A 71 7.32 7.17 9.90
N GLU A 72 7.38 5.94 10.43
CA GLU A 72 8.65 5.23 10.68
C GLU A 72 9.43 4.95 9.37
N GLU A 73 8.71 4.66 8.28
CA GLU A 73 9.29 4.39 6.96
C GLU A 73 9.44 5.65 6.09
N GLY A 74 8.89 6.80 6.51
CA GLY A 74 8.91 8.04 5.73
C GLY A 74 8.19 7.93 4.37
N HIS A 75 7.19 7.05 4.27
CA HIS A 75 6.44 6.76 3.05
C HIS A 75 4.94 6.70 3.33
N HIS A 76 4.19 7.67 2.80
CA HIS A 76 2.81 7.92 3.23
C HIS A 76 1.82 7.48 2.14
N PRO A 77 1.04 6.39 2.37
CA PRO A 77 -0.01 5.99 1.45
C PRO A 77 -1.23 6.90 1.57
N ALA A 78 -2.12 6.83 0.59
CA ALA A 78 -3.49 7.29 0.76
C ALA A 78 -4.28 6.27 1.59
N ILE A 79 -4.94 6.74 2.65
CA ILE A 79 -5.75 5.91 3.54
C ILE A 79 -7.17 6.47 3.58
N LEU A 80 -8.14 5.68 3.14
CA LEU A 80 -9.56 6.01 3.24
C LEU A 80 -10.23 5.10 4.28
N THR A 81 -10.62 5.69 5.40
CA THR A 81 -11.33 5.00 6.50
C THR A 81 -12.82 5.26 6.43
N GLU A 82 -13.61 4.20 6.40
CA GLU A 82 -15.07 4.22 6.36
C GLU A 82 -15.65 3.19 7.35
N TRP A 83 -16.97 3.19 7.58
CA TRP A 83 -17.58 2.21 8.49
C TRP A 83 -17.34 0.77 7.99
N GLY A 84 -16.57 -0.01 8.77
CA GLY A 84 -16.27 -1.40 8.47
C GLY A 84 -15.27 -1.61 7.34
N ARG A 85 -14.54 -0.56 6.90
CA ARG A 85 -13.58 -0.67 5.80
C ARG A 85 -12.41 0.32 5.93
N VAL A 86 -11.22 -0.13 5.54
CA VAL A 86 -10.09 0.76 5.22
C VAL A 86 -9.55 0.39 3.84
N THR A 87 -9.43 1.38 2.95
CA THR A 87 -8.75 1.24 1.66
C THR A 87 -7.38 1.91 1.76
N VAL A 88 -6.33 1.19 1.39
CA VAL A 88 -4.94 1.70 1.33
C VAL A 88 -4.50 1.71 -0.12
N THR A 89 -3.94 2.82 -0.59
CA THR A 89 -3.44 3.01 -1.96
C THR A 89 -2.12 3.76 -1.98
#